data_AF-A0A6L3EV67-F1
#
_entry.id   AF-A0A6L3EV67-F1
#
_cell.length_a   1.000
_cell.length_b   1.000
_cell.length_c   1.000
_cell.angle_alpha   90.00
_cell.angle_beta   90.00
_cell.angle_gamma   90.00
#
_symmetry.space_group_name_H-M   'P 1'
#
loop_
_entity.id
_entity.type
_entity.pdbx_description
1 polymer ?
#
loop_
_entity_poly.entity_id
_entity_poly.type
_entity_poly.pdbx_seq_one_letter_code
_entity_poly.pdbx_strand_id
1 'polypeptide(L)'
;MSAIDVYLEVREDGQCIAHVLALPGCFVVGNDQEAALNNVSEAVQGYASWLEMHEKTITLPDQLITLTVAETLRGVGALHPGDQMALFSPEKKPLSREELARLLQLAAYNRADLLAAVRGLSGTMRGWRPGPDRMSIDDILRHIGRADRWYVSRLKGTAELPEDWFAFDDQMPVMQFLRLMRETAVSHFQHLSDDELSRITTPTYRTQNPTEQWTARKALRRFLEHEREHLAHIHENLALWRQQFKARLAAERAHFLLQYRSLSEDVLTQQPVVDDWTAKALLPHVGAWDAFHTERLDLVHNGRLSDIEILGETILNDRNAQLHQKMKDIPLEQAFALCLKERGGYKAMLNRVSDADLHRTIRMPNGERSTIAVWANRRWRHDMTHGDELAAWRNALPRDILFGTGPKYLLTGILNASRKAFLELVPMLSEQERHEKLVCGEWTLKDLVGHLADWEMVGVGGLQKLSIGQLPEYDEIITDFDLFNSRHAAIRKDQPWSKVWSDFESTRKQLLDLLARVTDDDLKRPFTASWGPTIHGYYLTVVWAVHEMEHSVDVRQALQLPNLPKRLRKHD
;
A
#
# COMPACT_ATOMS: atom_id res chain seq x y z
N MET A 1 -10.97 22.46 30.54
CA MET A 1 -10.62 22.84 29.16
C MET A 1 -9.26 23.48 29.22
N SER A 2 -8.26 22.87 28.60
CA SER A 2 -6.98 23.52 28.35
C SER A 2 -7.10 24.31 27.04
N ALA A 3 -6.71 25.58 27.06
CA ALA A 3 -6.53 26.37 25.84
C ALA A 3 -5.13 26.10 25.28
N ILE A 4 -5.03 25.79 23.99
CA ILE A 4 -3.76 25.59 23.29
C ILE A 4 -3.63 26.65 22.20
N ASP A 5 -2.52 27.38 22.24
CA ASP A 5 -2.14 28.33 21.22
C ASP A 5 -1.60 27.60 19.98
N VAL A 6 -2.16 27.94 18.83
CA VAL A 6 -1.80 27.39 17.52
C VAL A 6 -1.24 28.50 16.64
N TYR A 7 -0.16 28.19 15.93
CA TYR A 7 0.57 29.13 15.08
C TYR A 7 0.51 28.63 13.64
N LEU A 8 0.02 29.47 12.73
CA LEU A 8 -0.27 29.07 11.36
C LEU A 8 0.77 29.60 10.38
N GLU A 9 1.26 28.70 9.53
CA GLU A 9 2.07 28.99 8.37
C GLU A 9 1.23 28.69 7.12
N VAL A 10 0.79 29.73 6.42
CA VAL A 10 -0.12 29.60 5.26
C VAL A 10 0.65 29.90 3.97
N ARG A 11 0.70 28.92 3.09
CA ARG A 11 1.36 28.99 1.79
C ARG A 11 0.52 29.81 0.80
N GLU A 12 1.15 30.25 -0.28
CA GLU A 12 0.46 31.02 -1.34
C GLU A 12 -0.64 30.22 -2.05
N ASP A 13 -0.47 28.90 -2.13
CA ASP A 13 -1.46 27.95 -2.69
C ASP A 13 -2.60 27.60 -1.73
N GLY A 14 -2.61 28.18 -0.52
CA GLY A 14 -3.63 27.97 0.50
C GLY A 14 -3.32 26.84 1.49
N GLN A 15 -2.35 25.97 1.19
CA GLN A 15 -1.94 24.91 2.11
C GLN A 15 -1.46 25.52 3.44
N CYS A 16 -1.87 24.92 4.57
CA CYS A 16 -1.59 25.45 5.89
C CYS A 16 -0.88 24.43 6.77
N ILE A 17 0.12 24.89 7.50
CA ILE A 17 0.78 24.12 8.56
C ILE A 17 0.41 24.77 9.88
N ALA A 18 -0.12 23.98 10.81
CA ALA A 18 -0.43 24.42 12.16
C ALA A 18 0.59 23.86 13.14
N HIS A 19 1.26 24.73 13.88
CA HIS A 19 2.29 24.40 14.87
C HIS A 19 1.77 24.64 16.29
N VAL A 20 2.12 23.74 17.22
CA VAL A 20 1.84 23.91 18.65
C VAL A 20 3.16 24.16 19.37
N LEU A 21 3.57 25.42 19.50
CA LEU A 21 4.90 25.77 20.04
C LEU A 21 5.09 25.33 21.51
N ALA A 22 4.00 25.19 22.27
CA ALA A 22 4.05 24.64 23.63
C ALA A 22 4.39 23.13 23.68
N LEU A 23 4.30 22.44 22.54
CA LEU A 23 4.62 21.02 22.35
C LEU A 23 5.65 20.91 21.20
N PRO A 24 6.94 21.18 21.44
CA PRO A 24 7.93 21.26 20.37
C PRO A 24 7.99 20.00 19.49
N GLY A 25 7.83 20.17 18.18
CA GLY A 25 7.73 19.05 17.23
C GLY A 25 6.30 18.57 16.92
N CYS A 26 5.28 19.12 17.59
CA CYS A 26 3.87 18.87 17.28
C CYS A 26 3.37 19.86 16.22
N PHE A 27 3.05 19.33 15.05
CA PHE A 27 2.53 20.10 13.92
C PHE A 27 1.61 19.22 13.06
N VAL A 28 0.77 19.86 12.25
CA VAL A 28 -0.09 19.21 11.24
C VAL A 28 -0.09 20.01 9.95
N VAL A 29 -0.28 19.31 8.84
CA VAL A 29 -0.45 19.91 7.51
C VAL A 29 -1.90 19.69 7.08
N GLY A 30 -2.54 20.74 6.55
CA GLY A 30 -3.85 20.68 5.94
C GLY A 30 -3.83 21.34 4.57
N ASN A 31 -4.70 20.88 3.67
CA ASN A 31 -4.87 21.48 2.34
C ASN A 31 -5.31 22.96 2.42
N ASP A 32 -5.93 23.33 3.54
CA ASP A 32 -6.24 24.69 3.91
C ASP A 32 -6.13 24.87 5.45
N GLN A 33 -6.41 26.08 5.91
CA GLN A 33 -6.37 26.44 7.32
C GLN A 33 -7.41 25.66 8.17
N GLU A 34 -8.59 25.38 7.62
CA GLU A 34 -9.65 24.68 8.36
C GLU A 34 -9.26 23.20 8.57
N ALA A 35 -8.81 22.54 7.50
CA ALA A 35 -8.28 21.19 7.54
C ALA A 35 -7.10 21.06 8.52
N ALA A 36 -6.18 22.02 8.51
CA ALA A 36 -5.06 22.03 9.45
C ALA A 36 -5.55 22.12 10.90
N LEU A 37 -6.46 23.04 11.21
CA LEU A 37 -7.00 23.22 12.56
C LEU A 37 -7.79 22.00 13.05
N ASN A 38 -8.57 21.36 12.17
CA ASN A 38 -9.33 20.15 12.49
C ASN A 38 -8.43 18.98 12.91
N ASN A 39 -7.19 18.93 12.43
CA ASN A 39 -6.24 17.86 12.72
C ASN A 39 -5.39 18.11 13.97
N VAL A 40 -5.37 19.34 14.52
CA VAL A 40 -4.48 19.70 15.66
C VAL A 40 -4.79 18.86 16.90
N SER A 41 -6.07 18.63 17.21
CA SER A 41 -6.46 17.90 18.42
C SER A 41 -5.92 16.47 18.43
N GLU A 42 -6.00 15.76 17.31
CA GLU A 42 -5.44 14.41 17.16
C GLU A 42 -3.90 14.43 17.31
N ALA A 43 -3.23 15.40 16.70
CA ALA A 43 -1.78 15.53 16.80
C ALA A 43 -1.29 15.83 18.22
N VAL A 44 -2.03 16.64 18.99
CA VAL A 44 -1.73 16.91 20.40
C VAL A 44 -1.87 15.64 21.24
N GLN A 45 -2.96 14.89 21.04
CA GLN A 45 -3.17 13.61 21.73
C GLN A 45 -2.06 12.61 21.39
N GLY A 46 -1.74 12.44 20.10
CA GLY A 46 -0.65 11.57 19.65
C GLY A 46 0.71 11.99 20.19
N TYR A 47 0.99 13.29 20.27
CA TYR A 47 2.23 13.81 20.85
C TYR A 47 2.34 13.51 22.36
N ALA A 48 1.24 13.65 23.09
CA ALA A 48 1.24 13.38 24.52
C ALA A 48 1.34 11.87 24.82
N SER A 49 0.65 11.00 24.07
CA SER A 49 0.89 9.55 24.16
C SER A 49 2.33 9.18 23.83
N TRP A 50 2.94 9.87 22.86
CA TRP A 50 4.36 9.71 22.55
C TRP A 50 5.28 10.09 23.72
N LEU A 51 5.03 11.21 24.39
CA LEU A 51 5.77 11.58 25.60
C LEU A 51 5.59 10.57 26.73
N GLU A 52 4.38 10.07 26.94
CA GLU A 52 4.09 9.05 27.96
C GLU A 52 4.93 7.78 27.77
N MET A 53 5.11 7.33 26.52
CA MET A 53 5.93 6.15 26.21
C MET A 53 7.41 6.33 26.60
N HIS A 54 7.96 7.53 26.42
CA HIS A 54 9.37 7.83 26.71
C HIS A 54 9.62 8.20 28.17
N GLU A 55 8.68 8.91 28.81
CA GLU A 55 8.86 9.49 30.14
C GLU A 55 8.15 8.71 31.25
N LYS A 56 7.27 7.75 30.91
CA LYS A 56 6.52 6.87 31.84
C LYS A 56 5.73 7.59 32.95
N THR A 57 5.50 8.90 32.83
CA THR A 57 5.06 9.73 33.96
C THR A 57 4.03 10.81 33.58
N ILE A 58 3.26 10.64 32.50
CA ILE A 58 2.17 11.56 32.18
C ILE A 58 0.88 10.75 32.04
N THR A 59 -0.22 11.32 32.51
CA THR A 59 -1.57 10.83 32.23
C THR A 59 -2.29 11.99 31.58
N LEU A 60 -2.64 11.85 30.31
CA LEU A 60 -3.44 12.82 29.58
C LEU A 60 -4.80 13.03 30.28
N PRO A 61 -5.17 14.26 30.64
CA PRO A 61 -6.55 14.56 30.97
C PRO A 61 -7.38 14.51 29.68
N ASP A 62 -8.46 13.73 29.71
CA ASP A 62 -9.45 13.51 28.64
C ASP A 62 -10.33 14.76 28.42
N GLN A 63 -9.70 15.92 28.26
CA GLN A 63 -10.40 17.21 28.18
C GLN A 63 -10.49 17.69 26.74
N LEU A 64 -11.68 18.23 26.40
CA LEU A 64 -11.88 19.10 25.25
C LEU A 64 -10.79 20.18 25.23
N ILE A 65 -9.95 20.14 24.19
CA ILE A 65 -8.92 21.13 23.89
C ILE A 65 -9.62 22.29 23.17
N THR A 66 -9.48 23.50 23.69
CA THR A 66 -9.90 24.71 22.96
C THR A 66 -8.70 25.26 22.20
N LEU A 67 -8.81 25.40 20.88
CA LEU A 67 -7.74 25.93 20.04
C LEU A 67 -7.87 27.45 19.91
N THR A 68 -6.76 28.18 20.11
CA THR A 68 -6.69 29.62 19.87
C THR A 68 -5.61 29.89 18.83
N VAL A 69 -5.95 30.52 17.71
CA VAL A 69 -4.95 30.94 16.71
C VAL A 69 -4.21 32.16 17.25
N ALA A 70 -2.96 31.97 17.66
CA ALA A 70 -2.14 33.01 18.27
C ALA A 70 -1.41 33.89 17.24
N GLU A 71 -1.01 33.31 16.10
CA GLU A 71 -0.30 34.01 15.04
C GLU A 71 -0.55 33.32 13.69
N THR A 72 -0.55 34.09 12.60
CA THR A 72 -0.63 33.57 11.23
C THR A 72 0.37 34.30 10.35
N LEU A 73 1.28 33.55 9.73
CA LEU A 73 2.24 34.04 8.75
C LEU A 73 1.88 33.49 7.37
N ARG A 74 1.94 34.35 6.34
CA ARG A 74 1.56 34.01 4.96
C ARG A 74 2.76 34.11 4.02
N GLY A 75 2.73 33.33 2.93
CA GLY A 75 3.78 33.36 1.91
C GLY A 75 5.08 32.67 2.34
N VAL A 76 4.96 31.69 3.23
CA VAL A 76 6.07 30.87 3.73
C VAL A 76 6.04 29.51 2.99
N GLY A 77 7.20 28.86 2.82
CA GLY A 77 7.41 27.70 1.95
C GLY A 77 6.99 26.34 2.54
N ALA A 78 7.47 25.22 1.98
CA ALA A 78 7.14 23.87 2.47
C ALA A 78 8.09 23.41 3.59
N LEU A 79 7.84 22.23 4.18
CA LEU A 79 8.61 21.65 5.29
C LEU A 79 10.01 21.11 4.89
N HIS A 80 10.54 21.46 3.71
CA HIS A 80 11.79 20.90 3.22
C HIS A 80 13.02 21.76 3.57
N PRO A 81 14.18 21.15 3.90
CA PRO A 81 15.42 21.90 4.10
C PRO A 81 15.78 22.72 2.86
N GLY A 82 15.75 24.06 2.98
CA GLY A 82 16.02 24.99 1.88
C GLY A 82 14.89 25.98 1.60
N ASP A 83 13.66 25.64 2.00
CA ASP A 83 12.49 26.51 1.86
C ASP A 83 12.44 27.59 2.96
N GLN A 84 11.69 28.65 2.70
CA GLN A 84 11.40 29.67 3.71
C GLN A 84 10.48 29.06 4.78
N MET A 85 10.79 29.27 6.05
CA MET A 85 10.07 28.71 7.20
C MET A 85 9.56 29.83 8.12
N ALA A 86 8.45 29.60 8.82
CA ALA A 86 7.89 30.60 9.72
C ALA A 86 8.86 30.89 10.86
N LEU A 87 8.99 32.17 11.23
CA LEU A 87 9.59 32.59 12.50
C LEU A 87 8.50 33.29 13.31
N PHE A 88 7.92 32.57 14.26
CA PHE A 88 6.83 33.10 15.07
C PHE A 88 7.36 34.04 16.16
N SER A 89 6.51 34.96 16.59
CA SER A 89 6.84 36.00 17.56
C SER A 89 7.41 35.45 18.89
N PRO A 90 6.91 34.34 19.47
CA PRO A 90 7.53 33.74 20.67
C PRO A 90 8.95 33.22 20.45
N GLU A 91 9.34 32.88 19.22
CA GLU A 91 10.64 32.31 18.88
C GLU A 91 11.77 33.34 18.75
N LYS A 92 11.42 34.64 18.82
CA LYS A 92 12.39 35.75 18.84
C LYS A 92 12.95 36.03 20.24
N LYS A 93 12.39 35.41 21.27
CA LYS A 93 12.90 35.51 22.64
C LYS A 93 14.15 34.62 22.80
N PRO A 94 15.13 35.01 23.64
CA PRO A 94 16.28 34.16 23.94
C PRO A 94 15.87 32.75 24.38
N LEU A 95 16.61 31.75 23.93
CA LEU A 95 16.42 30.35 24.33
C LEU A 95 17.12 30.09 25.67
N SER A 96 16.39 29.65 26.70
CA SER A 96 17.01 29.33 28.00
C SER A 96 17.79 28.01 27.94
N ARG A 97 18.73 27.81 28.86
CA ARG A 97 19.51 26.56 28.96
C ARG A 97 18.63 25.37 29.31
N GLU A 98 17.61 25.57 30.14
CA GLU A 98 16.62 24.55 30.51
C GLU A 98 15.76 24.16 29.31
N GLU A 99 15.29 25.15 28.53
CA GLU A 99 14.51 24.90 27.32
C GLU A 99 15.35 24.20 26.25
N LEU A 100 16.62 24.60 26.06
CA LEU A 100 17.57 23.91 25.19
C LEU A 100 17.75 22.44 25.60
N ALA A 101 17.98 22.18 26.89
CA ALA A 101 18.13 20.82 27.40
C ALA A 101 16.88 19.98 27.13
N ARG A 102 15.68 20.57 27.30
CA ARG A 102 14.41 19.90 26.99
C ARG A 102 14.27 19.59 25.51
N LEU A 103 14.57 20.53 24.61
CA LEU A 103 14.51 20.33 23.15
C LEU A 103 15.47 19.23 22.70
N LEU A 104 16.69 19.17 23.27
CA LEU A 104 17.67 18.13 22.97
C LEU A 104 17.24 16.75 23.51
N GLN A 105 16.56 16.70 24.65
CA GLN A 105 15.95 15.47 25.16
C GLN A 105 14.86 14.94 24.20
N LEU A 106 13.96 15.82 23.74
CA LEU A 106 12.95 15.47 22.75
C LEU A 106 13.57 14.96 21.44
N ALA A 107 14.68 15.59 21.01
CA ALA A 107 15.43 15.14 19.83
C ALA A 107 16.07 13.76 20.01
N ALA A 108 16.48 13.42 21.24
CA ALA A 108 16.97 12.08 21.56
C ALA A 108 15.85 11.03 21.47
N TYR A 109 14.62 11.36 21.93
CA TYR A 109 13.45 10.50 21.77
C TYR A 109 13.09 10.27 20.31
N ASN A 110 13.00 11.33 19.49
CA ASN A 110 12.76 11.21 18.04
C ASN A 110 13.80 10.28 17.39
N ARG A 111 15.08 10.46 17.71
CA ARG A 111 16.15 9.60 17.16
C ARG A 111 16.04 8.16 17.64
N ALA A 112 15.65 7.92 18.89
CA ALA A 112 15.44 6.57 19.40
C ALA A 112 14.33 5.85 18.62
N ASP A 113 13.22 6.54 18.34
CA ASP A 113 12.10 5.98 17.58
C ASP A 113 12.44 5.74 16.11
N LEU A 114 13.14 6.68 15.47
CA LEU A 114 13.66 6.49 14.11
C LEU A 114 14.55 5.25 14.02
N LEU A 115 15.49 5.11 14.95
CA LEU A 115 16.38 3.97 14.99
C LEU A 115 15.63 2.67 15.32
N ALA A 116 14.58 2.71 16.13
CA ALA A 116 13.73 1.56 16.41
C ALA A 116 12.95 1.13 15.17
N ALA A 117 12.38 2.07 14.40
CA ALA A 117 11.62 1.79 13.19
C ALA A 117 12.47 1.13 12.08
N VAL A 118 13.75 1.49 11.98
CA VAL A 118 14.66 0.90 10.97
C VAL A 118 15.49 -0.28 11.48
N ARG A 119 15.46 -0.55 12.79
CA ARG A 119 16.22 -1.64 13.41
C ARG A 119 15.75 -2.97 12.85
N GLY A 120 16.69 -3.74 12.32
CA GLY A 120 16.42 -5.09 11.82
C GLY A 120 15.83 -5.13 10.41
N LEU A 121 15.49 -4.00 9.79
CA LEU A 121 15.09 -3.98 8.38
C LEU A 121 16.22 -4.50 7.49
N SER A 122 15.90 -5.39 6.56
CA SER A 122 16.86 -5.87 5.56
C SER A 122 17.33 -4.74 4.62
N GLY A 123 18.53 -4.87 4.05
CA GLY A 123 19.04 -3.90 3.06
C GLY A 123 18.14 -3.79 1.82
N THR A 124 17.53 -4.90 1.39
CA THR A 124 16.57 -4.90 0.28
C THR A 124 15.34 -4.05 0.58
N MET A 125 14.79 -4.11 1.80
CA MET A 125 13.66 -3.25 2.18
C MET A 125 14.10 -1.80 2.30
N ARG A 126 15.27 -1.53 2.90
CA ARG A 126 15.71 -0.15 3.07
C ARG A 126 16.00 0.56 1.75
N GLY A 127 16.51 -0.17 0.76
CA GLY A 127 16.73 0.33 -0.60
C GLY A 127 15.52 0.23 -1.53
N TRP A 128 14.40 -0.34 -1.08
CA TRP A 128 13.20 -0.44 -1.90
C TRP A 128 12.53 0.93 -2.06
N ARG A 129 12.10 1.25 -3.28
CA ARG A 129 11.36 2.47 -3.62
C ARG A 129 9.91 2.14 -3.96
N PRO A 130 8.92 2.82 -3.34
CA PRO A 130 7.51 2.59 -3.66
C PRO A 130 7.12 2.96 -5.10
N GLY A 131 7.83 3.93 -5.69
CA GLY A 131 7.60 4.43 -7.03
C GLY A 131 8.81 5.22 -7.53
N PRO A 132 8.82 5.66 -8.81
CA PRO A 132 9.95 6.34 -9.42
C PRO A 132 10.33 7.64 -8.70
N ASP A 133 9.33 8.41 -8.25
CA ASP A 133 9.51 9.72 -7.61
C ASP A 133 9.50 9.66 -6.08
N ARG A 134 9.58 8.45 -5.50
CA ARG A 134 9.56 8.25 -4.04
C ARG A 134 10.95 7.88 -3.53
N MET A 135 11.30 8.42 -2.35
CA MET A 135 12.54 8.08 -1.65
C MET A 135 12.47 6.67 -1.06
N SER A 136 13.58 5.94 -1.12
CA SER A 136 13.76 4.74 -0.30
C SER A 136 13.98 5.11 1.17
N ILE A 137 13.93 4.14 2.08
CA ILE A 137 14.25 4.39 3.50
C ILE A 137 15.71 4.85 3.63
N ASP A 138 16.65 4.25 2.91
CA ASP A 138 18.06 4.70 2.94
C ASP A 138 18.21 6.14 2.40
N ASP A 139 17.44 6.54 1.39
CA ASP A 139 17.40 7.93 0.90
C ASP A 139 16.86 8.88 1.97
N ILE A 140 15.77 8.50 2.66
CA ILE A 140 15.17 9.27 3.76
C ILE A 140 16.18 9.45 4.90
N LEU A 141 16.86 8.38 5.33
CA LEU A 141 17.85 8.45 6.41
C LEU A 141 19.04 9.36 6.05
N ARG A 142 19.52 9.32 4.80
CA ARG A 142 20.54 10.27 4.35
C ARG A 142 20.02 11.70 4.34
N HIS A 143 18.78 11.91 3.92
CA HIS A 143 18.14 13.22 3.91
C HIS A 143 18.05 13.81 5.33
N ILE A 144 17.64 13.01 6.33
CA ILE A 144 17.63 13.40 7.75
C ILE A 144 19.05 13.82 8.21
N GLY A 145 20.07 13.02 7.93
CA GLY A 145 21.45 13.36 8.32
C GLY A 145 21.96 14.66 7.67
N ARG A 146 21.61 14.92 6.41
CA ARG A 146 21.94 16.18 5.72
C ARG A 146 21.20 17.37 6.35
N ALA A 147 19.95 17.17 6.78
CA ALA A 147 19.16 18.19 7.46
C ALA A 147 19.71 18.51 8.86
N ASP A 148 20.21 17.52 9.59
CA ASP A 148 20.84 17.73 10.91
C ASP A 148 21.96 18.79 10.80
N ARG A 149 22.84 18.64 9.79
CA ARG A 149 23.88 19.64 9.44
C ARG A 149 23.28 20.98 8.99
N TRP A 150 22.23 20.94 8.17
CA TRP A 150 21.63 22.14 7.59
C TRP A 150 21.08 23.07 8.67
N TYR A 151 20.38 22.54 9.68
CA TYR A 151 19.83 23.34 10.78
C TYR A 151 20.93 24.00 11.64
N VAL A 152 22.06 23.32 11.88
CA VAL A 152 23.20 23.94 12.59
C VAL A 152 23.77 25.12 11.79
N SER A 153 23.88 24.97 10.46
CA SER A 153 24.36 26.05 9.57
C SER A 153 23.43 27.27 9.49
N ARG A 154 22.24 27.23 10.10
CA ARG A 154 21.37 28.41 10.23
C ARG A 154 21.82 29.33 11.36
N LEU A 155 22.51 28.79 12.36
CA LEU A 155 22.94 29.53 13.55
C LEU A 155 24.39 30.02 13.46
N LYS A 156 25.21 29.39 12.63
CA LYS A 156 26.63 29.69 12.43
C LYS A 156 27.00 29.81 10.96
N GLY A 157 28.03 30.62 10.66
CA GLY A 157 28.63 30.65 9.32
C GLY A 157 29.36 29.35 9.01
N THR A 158 29.38 28.92 7.75
CA THR A 158 30.00 27.64 7.34
C THR A 158 31.49 27.52 7.61
N ALA A 159 32.20 28.63 7.72
CA ALA A 159 33.62 28.64 8.06
C ALA A 159 33.89 28.11 9.49
N GLU A 160 32.86 28.01 10.32
CA GLU A 160 32.91 27.45 11.67
C GLU A 160 32.50 25.96 11.72
N LEU A 161 32.14 25.36 10.58
CA LEU A 161 31.77 23.95 10.48
C LEU A 161 32.98 23.09 10.06
N PRO A 162 33.12 21.86 10.60
CA PRO A 162 34.22 20.96 10.24
C PRO A 162 34.31 20.68 8.72
N GLU A 163 35.50 20.63 8.13
CA GLU A 163 35.67 20.34 6.68
C GLU A 163 35.17 18.94 6.29
N ASP A 164 35.32 17.96 7.17
CA ASP A 164 34.89 16.57 6.98
C ASP A 164 33.37 16.41 6.90
N TRP A 165 32.61 17.38 7.41
CA TRP A 165 31.16 17.44 7.23
C TRP A 165 30.75 17.48 5.77
N PHE A 166 31.60 17.94 4.86
CA PHE A 166 31.25 18.13 3.44
C PHE A 166 31.84 17.07 2.51
N ALA A 167 32.80 16.27 3.00
CA ALA A 167 33.64 15.44 2.14
C ALA A 167 33.11 14.02 1.87
N PHE A 168 32.07 13.54 2.58
CA PHE A 168 31.77 12.09 2.59
C PHE A 168 30.28 11.69 2.53
N ASP A 169 29.36 12.58 2.15
CA ASP A 169 27.90 12.32 2.23
C ASP A 169 27.46 10.99 1.57
N ASP A 170 28.06 10.60 0.44
CA ASP A 170 27.65 9.40 -0.32
C ASP A 170 28.57 8.18 -0.15
N GLN A 171 29.75 8.36 0.43
CA GLN A 171 30.75 7.29 0.57
C GLN A 171 30.60 6.52 1.90
N MET A 172 30.01 7.15 2.91
CA MET A 172 29.82 6.54 4.23
C MET A 172 28.57 5.65 4.28
N PRO A 173 28.60 4.49 4.97
CA PRO A 173 27.41 3.71 5.27
C PRO A 173 26.35 4.55 5.98
N VAL A 174 25.09 4.51 5.49
CA VAL A 174 24.02 5.44 5.92
C VAL A 174 23.81 5.49 7.43
N MET A 175 23.90 4.36 8.13
CA MET A 175 23.74 4.32 9.59
C MET A 175 24.90 4.96 10.35
N GLN A 176 26.12 4.90 9.79
CA GLN A 176 27.28 5.58 10.35
C GLN A 176 27.18 7.09 10.10
N PHE A 177 26.80 7.48 8.87
CA PHE A 177 26.55 8.87 8.49
C PHE A 177 25.49 9.52 9.39
N LEU A 178 24.34 8.86 9.53
CA LEU A 178 23.22 9.34 10.34
C LEU A 178 23.60 9.54 11.81
N ARG A 179 24.44 8.65 12.37
CA ARG A 179 24.96 8.75 13.73
C ARG A 179 25.89 9.95 13.87
N LEU A 180 26.91 10.04 13.02
CA LEU A 180 27.90 11.11 13.05
C LEU A 180 27.22 12.48 12.94
N MET A 181 26.32 12.66 11.97
CA MET A 181 25.62 13.93 11.77
C MET A 181 24.82 14.35 13.01
N ARG A 182 24.14 13.42 13.67
CA ARG A 182 23.36 13.73 14.88
C ARG A 182 24.23 14.02 16.09
N GLU A 183 25.28 13.23 16.32
CA GLU A 183 26.22 13.45 17.42
C GLU A 183 26.87 14.84 17.30
N THR A 184 27.32 15.19 16.10
CA THR A 184 27.94 16.49 15.90
C THR A 184 26.93 17.64 15.94
N ALA A 185 25.71 17.48 15.39
CA ALA A 185 24.68 18.51 15.50
C ALA A 185 24.24 18.77 16.95
N VAL A 186 24.02 17.71 17.74
CA VAL A 186 23.69 17.84 19.17
C VAL A 186 24.82 18.49 19.94
N SER A 187 26.08 18.09 19.68
CA SER A 187 27.25 18.72 20.30
C SER A 187 27.28 20.23 20.00
N HIS A 188 27.03 20.65 18.76
CA HIS A 188 26.97 22.08 18.43
C HIS A 188 25.85 22.81 19.16
N PHE A 189 24.63 22.26 19.20
CA PHE A 189 23.53 22.89 19.93
C PHE A 189 23.81 23.01 21.44
N GLN A 190 24.44 22.00 22.05
CA GLN A 190 24.82 22.01 23.46
C GLN A 190 25.83 23.12 23.80
N HIS A 191 26.73 23.43 22.86
CA HIS A 191 27.82 24.40 23.06
C HIS A 191 27.51 25.80 22.52
N LEU A 192 26.26 26.09 22.12
CA LEU A 192 25.86 27.48 21.80
C LEU A 192 26.12 28.39 23.00
N SER A 193 26.74 29.54 22.78
CA SER A 193 26.92 30.60 23.77
C SER A 193 25.59 31.30 24.09
N ASP A 194 25.53 32.01 25.21
CA ASP A 194 24.31 32.77 25.58
C ASP A 194 23.97 33.85 24.55
N ASP A 195 25.00 34.43 23.91
CA ASP A 195 24.82 35.35 22.79
C ASP A 195 24.15 34.64 21.60
N GLU A 196 24.65 33.48 21.19
CA GLU A 196 24.07 32.70 20.09
C GLU A 196 22.64 32.21 20.39
N LEU A 197 22.33 31.90 21.65
CA LEU A 197 20.97 31.55 22.08
C LEU A 197 19.98 32.72 22.02
N SER A 198 20.48 33.96 21.99
CA SER A 198 19.68 35.19 21.88
C SER A 198 19.68 35.80 20.47
N ARG A 199 20.57 35.35 19.60
CA ARG A 199 20.85 35.97 18.30
C ARG A 199 19.78 35.60 17.26
N ILE A 200 19.45 36.58 16.42
CA ILE A 200 18.74 36.36 15.15
C ILE A 200 19.79 36.35 14.04
N THR A 201 19.86 35.27 13.28
CA THR A 201 20.79 35.07 12.17
C THR A 201 20.06 35.02 10.85
N THR A 202 20.81 35.16 9.76
CA THR A 202 20.35 34.90 8.39
C THR A 202 21.28 33.88 7.74
N PRO A 203 20.75 32.94 6.94
CA PRO A 203 21.53 31.84 6.42
C PRO A 203 22.52 32.30 5.36
N THR A 204 23.75 31.79 5.42
CA THR A 204 24.82 32.07 4.43
C THR A 204 25.17 30.87 3.55
N TYR A 205 24.61 29.69 3.84
CA TYR A 205 24.93 28.43 3.19
C TYR A 205 23.71 27.79 2.54
N ARG A 206 23.85 27.27 1.32
CA ARG A 206 22.81 26.47 0.60
C ARG A 206 21.38 26.89 0.97
N THR A 207 21.07 28.15 0.68
CA THR A 207 19.78 28.77 0.95
C THR A 207 19.28 29.45 -0.30
N GLN A 208 17.99 29.31 -0.58
CA GLN A 208 17.30 30.11 -1.59
C GLN A 208 16.74 31.41 -0.97
N ASN A 209 16.76 31.53 0.36
CA ASN A 209 16.18 32.61 1.13
C ASN A 209 17.24 33.24 2.05
N PRO A 210 18.19 34.03 1.52
CA PRO A 210 19.30 34.59 2.31
C PRO A 210 18.86 35.66 3.32
N THR A 211 17.65 36.19 3.18
CA THR A 211 17.06 37.17 4.11
C THR A 211 16.22 36.52 5.20
N GLU A 212 16.01 35.21 5.15
CA GLU A 212 15.20 34.50 6.11
C GLU A 212 15.85 34.56 7.50
N GLN A 213 15.07 34.95 8.51
CA GLN A 213 15.54 35.02 9.88
C GLN A 213 15.45 33.67 10.59
N TRP A 214 16.50 33.33 11.32
CA TRP A 214 16.63 32.13 12.12
C TRP A 214 17.00 32.46 13.57
N THR A 215 16.46 31.68 14.50
CA THR A 215 16.85 31.69 15.91
C THR A 215 17.14 30.26 16.35
N ALA A 216 17.87 30.09 17.46
CA ALA A 216 18.12 28.76 18.02
C ALA A 216 16.81 27.97 18.27
N ARG A 217 15.77 28.67 18.73
CA ARG A 217 14.44 28.08 18.98
C ARG A 217 13.79 27.59 17.68
N LYS A 218 13.78 28.40 16.62
CA LYS A 218 13.25 28.00 15.30
C LYS A 218 14.03 26.81 14.72
N ALA A 219 15.36 26.85 14.80
CA ALA A 219 16.21 25.77 14.31
C ALA A 219 15.89 24.43 15.01
N LEU A 220 15.79 24.43 16.34
CA LEU A 220 15.46 23.23 17.12
C LEU A 220 14.01 22.77 16.92
N ARG A 221 13.04 23.68 16.78
CA ARG A 221 11.66 23.31 16.40
C ARG A 221 11.66 22.55 15.08
N ARG A 222 12.23 23.14 14.02
CA ARG A 222 12.27 22.51 12.69
C ARG A 222 13.07 21.21 12.67
N PHE A 223 14.14 21.13 13.45
CA PHE A 223 14.91 19.90 13.66
C PHE A 223 14.06 18.76 14.24
N LEU A 224 13.16 19.05 15.19
CA LEU A 224 12.23 18.08 15.75
C LEU A 224 11.11 17.71 14.76
N GLU A 225 10.50 18.71 14.12
CA GLU A 225 9.38 18.52 13.18
C GLU A 225 9.82 17.68 11.97
N HIS A 226 10.98 17.97 11.39
CA HIS A 226 11.53 17.31 10.21
C HIS A 226 11.84 15.81 10.42
N GLU A 227 12.43 15.44 11.56
CA GLU A 227 12.70 14.02 11.84
C GLU A 227 11.40 13.23 12.05
N ARG A 228 10.38 13.85 12.65
CA ARG A 228 9.06 13.22 12.85
C ARG A 228 8.31 13.03 11.53
N GLU A 229 8.37 14.03 10.64
CA GLU A 229 7.83 13.95 9.29
C GLU A 229 8.41 12.74 8.55
N HIS A 230 9.73 12.59 8.58
CA HIS A 230 10.40 11.50 7.86
C HIS A 230 10.30 10.14 8.55
N LEU A 231 10.10 10.10 9.86
CA LEU A 231 9.66 8.87 10.53
C LEU A 231 8.29 8.43 9.99
N ALA A 232 7.34 9.36 9.80
CA ALA A 232 6.06 9.05 9.18
C ALA A 232 6.23 8.54 7.72
N HIS A 233 7.12 9.14 6.92
CA HIS A 233 7.43 8.64 5.57
C HIS A 233 8.02 7.22 5.57
N ILE A 234 8.83 6.85 6.56
CA ILE A 234 9.34 5.47 6.70
C ILE A 234 8.19 4.50 6.98
N HIS A 235 7.26 4.85 7.86
CA HIS A 235 6.07 4.05 8.12
C HIS A 235 5.15 3.94 6.88
N GLU A 236 4.98 5.03 6.14
CA GLU A 236 4.25 5.04 4.86
C GLU A 236 4.91 4.07 3.86
N ASN A 237 6.23 4.11 3.70
CA ASN A 237 6.95 3.19 2.80
C ASN A 237 6.72 1.72 3.17
N LEU A 238 6.76 1.39 4.46
CA LEU A 238 6.50 0.02 4.94
C LEU A 238 5.05 -0.41 4.63
N ALA A 239 4.07 0.47 4.86
CA ALA A 239 2.67 0.21 4.55
C ALA A 239 2.42 0.05 3.04
N LEU A 240 3.03 0.91 2.21
CA LEU A 240 2.96 0.84 0.75
C LEU A 240 3.53 -0.48 0.22
N TRP A 241 4.61 -0.98 0.80
CA TRP A 241 5.14 -2.30 0.44
C TRP A 241 4.08 -3.38 0.64
N ARG A 242 3.40 -3.39 1.80
CA ARG A 242 2.35 -4.38 2.09
C ARG A 242 1.20 -4.27 1.11
N GLN A 243 0.75 -3.05 0.82
CA GLN A 243 -0.32 -2.83 -0.15
C GLN A 243 0.07 -3.38 -1.53
N GLN A 244 1.26 -3.03 -2.04
CA GLN A 244 1.75 -3.54 -3.33
C GLN A 244 1.91 -5.06 -3.35
N PHE A 245 2.39 -5.64 -2.25
CA PHE A 245 2.46 -7.08 -2.08
C PHE A 245 1.08 -7.73 -2.17
N LYS A 246 0.07 -7.22 -1.46
CA LYS A 246 -1.30 -7.75 -1.48
C LYS A 246 -1.94 -7.65 -2.85
N ALA A 247 -1.77 -6.52 -3.54
CA ALA A 247 -2.25 -6.35 -4.91
C ALA A 247 -1.58 -7.34 -5.87
N ARG A 248 -0.26 -7.55 -5.74
CA ARG A 248 0.45 -8.54 -6.56
C ARG A 248 -0.02 -9.95 -6.26
N LEU A 249 -0.16 -10.31 -4.98
CA LEU A 249 -0.65 -11.63 -4.55
C LEU A 249 -2.05 -11.93 -5.09
N ALA A 250 -2.97 -10.96 -5.03
CA ALA A 250 -4.32 -11.12 -5.54
C ALA A 250 -4.34 -11.21 -7.08
N ALA A 251 -3.54 -10.38 -7.77
CA ALA A 251 -3.44 -10.40 -9.22
C ALA A 251 -2.95 -11.74 -9.76
N GLU A 252 -1.91 -12.32 -9.15
CA GLU A 252 -1.37 -13.62 -9.59
C GLU A 252 -2.33 -14.76 -9.28
N ARG A 253 -3.04 -14.73 -8.14
CA ARG A 253 -4.07 -15.72 -7.85
C ARG A 253 -5.24 -15.63 -8.85
N ALA A 254 -5.66 -14.42 -9.21
CA ALA A 254 -6.70 -14.20 -10.21
C ALA A 254 -6.28 -14.74 -11.57
N HIS A 255 -5.04 -14.47 -11.99
CA HIS A 255 -4.49 -15.00 -13.23
C HIS A 255 -4.42 -16.54 -13.25
N PHE A 256 -3.94 -17.15 -12.15
CA PHE A 256 -3.89 -18.60 -11.99
C PHE A 256 -5.28 -19.24 -12.12
N LEU A 257 -6.28 -18.71 -11.39
CA LEU A 257 -7.64 -19.25 -11.44
C LEU A 257 -8.35 -18.99 -12.77
N LEU A 258 -8.07 -17.86 -13.42
CA LEU A 258 -8.65 -17.54 -14.73
C LEU A 258 -8.34 -18.61 -15.79
N GLN A 259 -7.23 -19.36 -15.67
CA GLN A 259 -6.89 -20.41 -16.64
C GLN A 259 -7.84 -21.61 -16.63
N TYR A 260 -8.63 -21.79 -15.57
CA TYR A 260 -9.62 -22.85 -15.43
C TYR A 260 -10.94 -22.55 -16.15
N ARG A 261 -11.13 -21.32 -16.66
CA ARG A 261 -12.37 -20.89 -17.33
C ARG A 261 -12.69 -21.75 -18.55
N SER A 262 -13.97 -22.03 -18.79
CA SER A 262 -14.43 -22.66 -20.04
C SER A 262 -13.78 -24.02 -20.36
N LEU A 263 -13.33 -24.76 -19.34
CA LEU A 263 -12.80 -26.12 -19.48
C LEU A 263 -13.69 -27.10 -18.73
N SER A 264 -14.01 -28.23 -19.37
CA SER A 264 -14.78 -29.29 -18.73
C SER A 264 -14.00 -29.94 -17.58
N GLU A 265 -14.72 -30.59 -16.67
CA GLU A 265 -14.09 -31.32 -15.57
C GLU A 265 -13.16 -32.43 -16.10
N ASP A 266 -13.52 -33.12 -17.18
CA ASP A 266 -12.66 -34.14 -17.80
C ASP A 266 -11.32 -33.55 -18.25
N VAL A 267 -11.32 -32.40 -18.93
CA VAL A 267 -10.08 -31.74 -19.36
C VAL A 267 -9.22 -31.35 -18.16
N LEU A 268 -9.85 -30.76 -17.13
CA LEU A 268 -9.15 -30.31 -15.92
C LEU A 268 -8.58 -31.45 -15.08
N THR A 269 -9.17 -32.65 -15.15
CA THR A 269 -8.79 -33.79 -14.31
C THR A 269 -7.92 -34.83 -15.01
N GLN A 270 -7.95 -34.92 -16.33
CA GLN A 270 -7.26 -35.99 -17.08
C GLN A 270 -6.05 -35.51 -17.87
N GLN A 271 -6.02 -34.26 -18.34
CA GLN A 271 -4.93 -33.79 -19.19
C GLN A 271 -3.77 -33.24 -18.34
N PRO A 272 -2.52 -33.68 -18.62
CA PRO A 272 -1.34 -33.13 -17.95
C PRO A 272 -1.08 -31.69 -18.43
N VAL A 273 -0.67 -30.84 -17.49
CA VAL A 273 -0.26 -29.45 -17.67
C VAL A 273 1.26 -29.35 -17.69
N VAL A 274 1.91 -29.91 -16.66
CA VAL A 274 3.36 -29.97 -16.50
C VAL A 274 3.72 -31.34 -15.94
N ASP A 275 4.63 -32.06 -16.61
CA ASP A 275 4.94 -33.45 -16.33
C ASP A 275 3.65 -34.32 -16.23
N ASP A 276 3.41 -34.97 -15.11
CA ASP A 276 2.21 -35.76 -14.82
C ASP A 276 1.12 -34.98 -14.04
N TRP A 277 1.34 -33.70 -13.76
CA TRP A 277 0.41 -32.87 -12.99
C TRP A 277 -0.72 -32.32 -13.86
N THR A 278 -1.96 -32.60 -13.46
CA THR A 278 -3.17 -32.05 -14.09
C THR A 278 -3.54 -30.68 -13.50
N ALA A 279 -4.41 -29.92 -14.16
CA ALA A 279 -4.91 -28.66 -13.62
C ALA A 279 -5.57 -28.87 -12.25
N LYS A 280 -6.35 -29.94 -12.08
CA LYS A 280 -6.90 -30.34 -10.76
C LYS A 280 -5.80 -30.48 -9.70
N ALA A 281 -4.70 -31.17 -10.02
CA ALA A 281 -3.63 -31.49 -9.06
C ALA A 281 -2.85 -30.24 -8.61
N LEU A 282 -2.75 -29.21 -9.46
CA LEU A 282 -2.07 -27.95 -9.12
C LEU A 282 -2.81 -27.16 -8.02
N LEU A 283 -4.14 -27.27 -7.92
CA LEU A 283 -4.94 -26.56 -6.91
C LEU A 283 -4.52 -26.88 -5.45
N PRO A 284 -4.53 -28.14 -4.99
CA PRO A 284 -4.11 -28.49 -3.63
C PRO A 284 -2.60 -28.34 -3.45
N HIS A 285 -1.78 -28.44 -4.50
CA HIS A 285 -0.34 -28.14 -4.42
C HIS A 285 -0.08 -26.67 -4.05
N VAL A 286 -0.68 -25.75 -4.79
CA VAL A 286 -0.61 -24.32 -4.48
C VAL A 286 -1.14 -24.02 -3.08
N GLY A 287 -2.27 -24.64 -2.70
CA GLY A 287 -2.84 -24.53 -1.36
C GLY A 287 -1.92 -25.06 -0.25
N ALA A 288 -1.28 -26.21 -0.43
CA ALA A 288 -0.39 -26.78 0.58
C ALA A 288 0.82 -25.88 0.85
N TRP A 289 1.33 -25.19 -0.18
CA TRP A 289 2.38 -24.20 0.03
C TRP A 289 1.90 -22.91 0.71
N ASP A 290 0.61 -22.57 0.61
CA ASP A 290 0.02 -21.51 1.44
C ASP A 290 0.00 -21.94 2.91
N ALA A 291 -0.43 -23.18 3.21
CA ALA A 291 -0.42 -23.74 4.56
C ALA A 291 1.01 -23.78 5.15
N PHE A 292 1.98 -24.27 4.36
CA PHE A 292 3.40 -24.36 4.75
C PHE A 292 4.01 -23.02 5.17
N HIS A 293 3.67 -21.94 4.47
CA HIS A 293 4.15 -20.61 4.81
C HIS A 293 3.31 -19.98 5.93
N THR A 294 2.02 -20.32 6.04
CA THR A 294 1.18 -19.89 7.16
C THR A 294 1.77 -20.35 8.49
N GLU A 295 2.15 -21.63 8.59
CA GLU A 295 2.85 -22.18 9.76
C GLU A 295 4.13 -21.40 10.09
N ARG A 296 4.98 -21.11 9.10
CA ARG A 296 6.22 -20.36 9.32
C ARG A 296 5.98 -18.94 9.79
N LEU A 297 4.98 -18.27 9.21
CA LEU A 297 4.58 -16.93 9.65
C LEU A 297 4.11 -16.97 11.10
N ASP A 298 3.30 -17.97 11.48
CA ASP A 298 2.84 -18.16 12.86
C ASP A 298 3.99 -18.41 13.83
N LEU A 299 4.93 -19.30 13.49
CA LEU A 299 6.10 -19.59 14.32
C LEU A 299 6.97 -18.34 14.55
N VAL A 300 7.23 -17.55 13.50
CA VAL A 300 8.01 -16.31 13.67
C VAL A 300 7.24 -15.26 14.47
N HIS A 301 5.95 -15.09 14.20
CA HIS A 301 5.10 -14.12 14.89
C HIS A 301 5.02 -14.41 16.40
N ASN A 302 4.93 -15.69 16.78
CA ASN A 302 4.87 -16.12 18.18
C ASN A 302 6.25 -16.34 18.83
N GLY A 303 7.35 -15.90 18.20
CA GLY A 303 8.71 -16.02 18.76
C GLY A 303 9.28 -17.44 18.80
N ARG A 304 8.65 -18.40 18.11
CA ARG A 304 9.01 -19.82 18.05
C ARG A 304 9.89 -20.16 16.85
N LEU A 305 10.87 -19.31 16.56
CA LEU A 305 11.77 -19.49 15.40
C LEU A 305 12.59 -20.78 15.47
N SER A 306 12.92 -21.26 16.67
CA SER A 306 13.64 -22.52 16.90
C SER A 306 12.89 -23.74 16.39
N ASP A 307 11.57 -23.64 16.28
CA ASP A 307 10.69 -24.76 15.91
C ASP A 307 10.59 -24.91 14.39
N ILE A 308 11.16 -23.98 13.61
CA ILE A 308 11.11 -24.03 12.15
C ILE A 308 12.04 -25.12 11.64
N GLU A 309 11.45 -26.16 11.06
CA GLU A 309 12.17 -27.20 10.36
C GLU A 309 12.82 -26.67 9.06
N ILE A 310 14.13 -26.89 8.93
CA ILE A 310 14.91 -26.56 7.72
C ILE A 310 14.84 -27.75 6.77
N LEU A 311 14.19 -27.55 5.64
CA LEU A 311 13.97 -28.57 4.63
C LEU A 311 14.84 -28.29 3.41
N GLY A 312 15.65 -29.27 3.01
CA GLY A 312 16.39 -29.25 1.76
C GLY A 312 15.48 -29.53 0.56
N GLU A 313 15.99 -29.25 -0.64
CA GLU A 313 15.25 -29.40 -1.90
C GLU A 313 14.71 -30.82 -2.11
N THR A 314 15.53 -31.86 -1.86
CA THR A 314 15.09 -33.26 -1.96
C THR A 314 13.86 -33.55 -1.10
N ILE A 315 13.85 -33.10 0.15
CA ILE A 315 12.73 -33.33 1.07
C ILE A 315 11.48 -32.57 0.60
N LEU A 316 11.65 -31.36 0.07
CA LEU A 316 10.53 -30.59 -0.49
C LEU A 316 9.93 -31.27 -1.72
N ASN A 317 10.77 -31.85 -2.59
CA ASN A 317 10.32 -32.62 -3.75
C ASN A 317 9.58 -33.89 -3.33
N ASP A 318 10.12 -34.63 -2.36
CA ASP A 318 9.45 -35.82 -1.81
C ASP A 318 8.09 -35.47 -1.20
N ARG A 319 7.99 -34.34 -0.47
CA ARG A 319 6.71 -33.85 0.07
C ARG A 319 5.72 -33.48 -1.04
N ASN A 320 6.18 -32.85 -2.11
CA ASN A 320 5.33 -32.53 -3.26
C ASN A 320 4.81 -33.81 -3.93
N ALA A 321 5.67 -34.82 -4.13
CA ALA A 321 5.28 -36.11 -4.71
C ALA A 321 4.28 -36.87 -3.81
N GLN A 322 4.51 -36.90 -2.50
CA GLN A 322 3.56 -37.49 -1.54
C GLN A 322 2.23 -36.76 -1.53
N LEU A 323 2.23 -35.43 -1.60
CA LEU A 323 1.02 -34.64 -1.73
C LEU A 323 0.28 -34.96 -3.03
N HIS A 324 0.99 -35.03 -4.17
CA HIS A 324 0.41 -35.39 -5.45
C HIS A 324 -0.31 -36.74 -5.38
N GLN A 325 0.37 -37.75 -4.83
CA GLN A 325 -0.18 -39.09 -4.66
C GLN A 325 -1.40 -39.10 -3.72
N LYS A 326 -1.33 -38.40 -2.58
CA LYS A 326 -2.43 -38.33 -1.60
C LYS A 326 -3.67 -37.62 -2.16
N MET A 327 -3.47 -36.63 -3.02
CA MET A 327 -4.53 -35.81 -3.59
C MET A 327 -4.98 -36.30 -4.97
N LYS A 328 -4.47 -37.44 -5.45
CA LYS A 328 -4.80 -37.96 -6.79
C LYS A 328 -6.29 -38.23 -6.96
N ASP A 329 -6.91 -38.84 -5.94
CA ASP A 329 -8.28 -39.36 -6.01
C ASP A 329 -9.34 -38.40 -5.45
N ILE A 330 -8.95 -37.20 -4.99
CA ILE A 330 -9.95 -36.23 -4.52
C ILE A 330 -10.72 -35.62 -5.71
N PRO A 331 -12.04 -35.32 -5.54
CA PRO A 331 -12.83 -34.60 -6.52
C PRO A 331 -12.27 -33.20 -6.81
N LEU A 332 -12.52 -32.68 -8.02
CA LEU A 332 -12.06 -31.34 -8.42
C LEU A 332 -12.60 -30.22 -7.50
N GLU A 333 -13.86 -30.33 -7.07
CA GLU A 333 -14.46 -29.37 -6.13
C GLU A 333 -13.71 -29.33 -4.79
N GLN A 334 -13.32 -30.49 -4.26
CA GLN A 334 -12.55 -30.56 -3.01
C GLN A 334 -11.13 -30.02 -3.20
N ALA A 335 -10.48 -30.33 -4.33
CA ALA A 335 -9.18 -29.78 -4.69
C ALA A 335 -9.20 -28.24 -4.73
N PHE A 336 -10.26 -27.68 -5.33
CA PHE A 336 -10.48 -26.24 -5.39
C PHE A 336 -10.77 -25.63 -4.01
N ALA A 337 -11.64 -26.26 -3.22
CA ALA A 337 -11.98 -25.80 -1.87
C ALA A 337 -10.75 -25.75 -0.95
N LEU A 338 -9.85 -26.74 -1.04
CA LEU A 338 -8.57 -26.74 -0.31
C LEU A 338 -7.69 -25.56 -0.72
N CYS A 339 -7.56 -25.29 -2.02
CA CYS A 339 -6.80 -24.14 -2.54
C CYS A 339 -7.29 -22.80 -1.96
N LEU A 340 -8.63 -22.62 -1.91
CA LEU A 340 -9.24 -21.42 -1.36
C LEU A 340 -9.08 -21.32 0.16
N LYS A 341 -9.31 -22.42 0.88
CA LYS A 341 -9.19 -22.50 2.35
C LYS A 341 -7.79 -22.09 2.79
N GLU A 342 -6.76 -22.70 2.22
CA GLU A 342 -5.38 -22.44 2.65
C GLU A 342 -4.93 -21.02 2.28
N ARG A 343 -5.37 -20.47 1.13
CA ARG A 343 -5.15 -19.05 0.81
C ARG A 343 -5.84 -18.11 1.80
N GLY A 344 -7.04 -18.47 2.26
CA GLY A 344 -7.75 -17.75 3.32
C GLY A 344 -6.96 -17.71 4.63
N GLY A 345 -6.48 -18.88 5.08
CA GLY A 345 -5.63 -19.01 6.27
C GLY A 345 -4.34 -18.17 6.16
N TYR A 346 -3.66 -18.25 5.02
CA TYR A 346 -2.46 -17.46 4.76
C TYR A 346 -2.71 -15.95 4.84
N LYS A 347 -3.79 -15.45 4.23
CA LYS A 347 -4.15 -14.03 4.29
C LYS A 347 -4.49 -13.58 5.70
N ALA A 348 -5.21 -14.42 6.47
CA ALA A 348 -5.52 -14.13 7.87
C ALA A 348 -4.24 -14.00 8.71
N MET A 349 -3.28 -14.91 8.52
CA MET A 349 -2.00 -14.85 9.22
C MET A 349 -1.17 -13.63 8.79
N LEU A 350 -1.09 -13.35 7.49
CA LEU A 350 -0.39 -12.17 6.98
C LEU A 350 -0.91 -10.87 7.60
N ASN A 351 -2.23 -10.73 7.78
CA ASN A 351 -2.83 -9.56 8.40
C ASN A 351 -2.50 -9.41 9.89
N ARG A 352 -2.11 -10.49 10.59
CA ARG A 352 -1.69 -10.45 12.00
C ARG A 352 -0.23 -10.02 12.18
N VAL A 353 0.62 -10.28 11.18
CA VAL A 353 2.04 -9.90 11.21
C VAL A 353 2.16 -8.39 10.97
N SER A 354 2.86 -7.67 11.85
CA SER A 354 3.14 -6.23 11.70
C SER A 354 4.05 -5.95 10.51
N ASP A 355 4.06 -4.72 9.99
CA ASP A 355 4.99 -4.34 8.92
C ASP A 355 6.45 -4.43 9.35
N ALA A 356 6.75 -4.02 10.57
CA ALA A 356 8.08 -4.14 11.15
C ALA A 356 8.53 -5.62 11.20
N ASP A 357 7.69 -6.52 11.70
CA ASP A 357 8.02 -7.95 11.79
C ASP A 357 8.16 -8.60 10.41
N LEU A 358 7.38 -8.15 9.42
CA LEU A 358 7.45 -8.68 8.07
C LEU A 358 8.84 -8.46 7.45
N HIS A 359 9.44 -7.30 7.72
CA HIS A 359 10.74 -6.91 7.17
C HIS A 359 11.92 -7.15 8.10
N ARG A 360 11.66 -7.60 9.33
CA ARG A 360 12.67 -7.94 10.32
C ARG A 360 13.56 -9.07 9.82
N THR A 361 14.86 -8.85 9.89
CA THR A 361 15.87 -9.87 9.64
C THR A 361 15.83 -10.89 10.76
N ILE A 362 15.57 -12.15 10.41
CA ILE A 362 15.55 -13.28 11.31
C ILE A 362 16.74 -14.20 11.03
N ARG A 363 17.25 -14.86 12.08
CA ARG A 363 18.30 -15.87 11.97
C ARG A 363 17.64 -17.25 12.11
N MET A 364 17.72 -18.03 11.04
CA MET A 364 17.17 -19.37 10.96
C MET A 364 18.00 -20.37 11.78
N PRO A 365 17.45 -21.54 12.16
CA PRO A 365 18.19 -22.58 12.89
C PRO A 365 19.50 -23.04 12.22
N ASN A 366 19.56 -23.03 10.88
CA ASN A 366 20.79 -23.32 10.12
C ASN A 366 21.80 -22.16 10.09
N GLY A 367 21.51 -21.05 10.77
CA GLY A 367 22.37 -19.86 10.83
C GLY A 367 22.15 -18.84 9.72
N GLU A 368 21.38 -19.16 8.68
CA GLU A 368 21.08 -18.27 7.56
C GLU A 368 20.20 -17.08 8.00
N ARG A 369 20.31 -15.97 7.27
CA ARG A 369 19.48 -14.78 7.49
C ARG A 369 18.37 -14.71 6.44
N SER A 370 17.15 -14.42 6.89
CA SER A 370 15.97 -14.26 6.01
C SER A 370 15.07 -13.14 6.54
N THR A 371 13.99 -12.84 5.82
CA THR A 371 12.84 -12.06 6.33
C THR A 371 11.54 -12.79 6.00
N ILE A 372 10.47 -12.46 6.72
CA ILE A 372 9.12 -12.97 6.39
C ILE A 372 8.70 -12.47 5.01
N ALA A 373 9.05 -11.23 4.65
CA ALA A 373 8.77 -10.64 3.34
C ALA A 373 9.32 -11.48 2.17
N VAL A 374 10.50 -12.08 2.32
CA VAL A 374 11.07 -13.00 1.31
C VAL A 374 10.17 -14.22 1.13
N TRP A 375 9.70 -14.82 2.22
CA TRP A 375 8.78 -15.96 2.17
C TRP A 375 7.41 -15.58 1.61
N ALA A 376 6.90 -14.41 1.99
CA ALA A 376 5.65 -13.89 1.47
C ALA A 376 5.73 -13.71 -0.05
N ASN A 377 6.83 -13.13 -0.57
CA ASN A 377 7.06 -12.96 -2.00
C ASN A 377 7.10 -14.27 -2.78
N ARG A 378 7.50 -15.39 -2.15
CA ARG A 378 7.43 -16.70 -2.80
C ARG A 378 5.99 -17.11 -3.14
N ARG A 379 4.98 -16.61 -2.43
CA ARG A 379 3.57 -17.00 -2.65
C ARG A 379 3.00 -16.47 -3.96
N TRP A 380 3.21 -15.19 -4.27
CA TRP A 380 2.77 -14.67 -5.57
C TRP A 380 3.64 -15.20 -6.71
N ARG A 381 4.94 -15.47 -6.47
CA ARG A 381 5.81 -16.09 -7.48
C ARG A 381 5.36 -17.51 -7.82
N HIS A 382 4.89 -18.27 -6.83
CA HIS A 382 4.36 -19.62 -7.01
C HIS A 382 3.05 -19.62 -7.81
N ASP A 383 2.11 -18.72 -7.46
CA ASP A 383 0.89 -18.50 -8.25
C ASP A 383 1.23 -18.07 -9.69
N MET A 384 2.22 -17.20 -9.87
CA MET A 384 2.70 -16.76 -11.19
C MET A 384 3.24 -17.93 -12.01
N THR A 385 4.16 -18.73 -11.46
CA THR A 385 4.78 -19.85 -12.18
C THR A 385 3.73 -20.82 -12.71
N HIS A 386 2.84 -21.31 -11.84
CA HIS A 386 1.80 -22.25 -12.27
C HIS A 386 0.70 -21.59 -13.10
N GLY A 387 0.43 -20.30 -12.90
CA GLY A 387 -0.45 -19.53 -13.76
C GLY A 387 0.06 -19.44 -15.19
N ASP A 388 1.36 -19.18 -15.36
CA ASP A 388 2.03 -19.12 -16.67
C ASP A 388 2.11 -20.51 -17.33
N GLU A 389 2.37 -21.57 -16.58
CA GLU A 389 2.31 -22.97 -17.07
C GLU A 389 0.90 -23.34 -17.56
N LEU A 390 -0.13 -23.03 -16.76
CA LEU A 390 -1.53 -23.25 -17.14
C LEU A 390 -1.93 -22.43 -18.36
N ALA A 391 -1.46 -21.18 -18.47
CA ALA A 391 -1.73 -20.33 -19.63
C ALA A 391 -1.08 -20.91 -20.89
N ALA A 392 0.17 -21.37 -20.81
CA ALA A 392 0.87 -22.02 -21.91
C ALA A 392 0.17 -23.31 -22.35
N TRP A 393 -0.18 -24.18 -21.40
CA TRP A 393 -0.95 -25.39 -21.65
C TRP A 393 -2.30 -25.08 -22.31
N ARG A 394 -3.06 -24.13 -21.76
CA ARG A 394 -4.35 -23.70 -22.30
C ARG A 394 -4.23 -23.19 -23.74
N ASN A 395 -3.19 -22.42 -24.05
CA ASN A 395 -2.97 -21.89 -25.40
C ASN A 395 -2.64 -22.99 -26.44
N ALA A 396 -2.18 -24.15 -25.99
CA ALA A 396 -1.93 -25.31 -26.84
C ALA A 396 -3.18 -26.19 -27.05
N LEU A 397 -4.28 -25.94 -26.32
CA LEU A 397 -5.51 -26.72 -26.48
C LEU A 397 -6.25 -26.36 -27.79
N PRO A 398 -6.92 -27.35 -28.40
CA PRO A 398 -7.84 -27.12 -29.51
C PRO A 398 -8.89 -26.03 -29.21
N ARG A 399 -9.21 -25.19 -30.21
CA ARG A 399 -10.12 -24.05 -30.03
C ARG A 399 -11.51 -24.47 -29.56
N ASP A 400 -12.03 -25.59 -30.04
CA ASP A 400 -13.34 -26.14 -29.67
C ASP A 400 -13.42 -26.47 -28.17
N ILE A 401 -12.31 -26.88 -27.54
CA ILE A 401 -12.25 -27.07 -26.09
C ILE A 401 -12.33 -25.73 -25.35
N LEU A 402 -11.70 -24.68 -25.87
CA LEU A 402 -11.60 -23.37 -25.20
C LEU A 402 -12.91 -22.60 -25.13
N PHE A 403 -13.89 -22.93 -25.97
CA PHE A 403 -15.25 -22.36 -25.97
C PHE A 403 -16.26 -23.22 -25.21
N GLY A 404 -15.81 -24.22 -24.45
CA GLY A 404 -16.68 -25.05 -23.62
C GLY A 404 -17.19 -24.36 -22.35
N THR A 405 -17.90 -25.14 -21.53
CA THR A 405 -18.32 -24.75 -20.18
C THR A 405 -17.53 -25.52 -19.13
N GLY A 406 -17.28 -24.89 -17.98
CA GLY A 406 -16.67 -25.55 -16.83
C GLY A 406 -17.59 -25.63 -15.62
N PRO A 407 -17.12 -26.23 -14.52
CA PRO A 407 -17.86 -26.30 -13.26
C PRO A 407 -18.22 -24.91 -12.71
N LYS A 408 -19.46 -24.75 -12.25
CA LYS A 408 -19.99 -23.48 -11.75
C LYS A 408 -19.23 -22.93 -10.53
N TYR A 409 -18.76 -23.79 -9.63
CA TYR A 409 -17.98 -23.37 -8.47
C TYR A 409 -16.62 -22.73 -8.84
N LEU A 410 -15.98 -23.17 -9.92
CA LEU A 410 -14.75 -22.55 -10.43
C LEU A 410 -15.05 -21.16 -10.99
N LEU A 411 -16.15 -21.01 -11.73
CA LEU A 411 -16.60 -19.73 -12.27
C LEU A 411 -16.84 -18.70 -11.15
N THR A 412 -17.54 -19.10 -10.08
CA THR A 412 -17.70 -18.27 -8.87
C THR A 412 -16.35 -17.89 -8.25
N GLY A 413 -15.43 -18.85 -8.19
CA GLY A 413 -14.05 -18.63 -7.73
C GLY A 413 -13.29 -17.59 -8.53
N ILE A 414 -13.39 -17.66 -9.86
CA ILE A 414 -12.75 -16.74 -10.81
C ILE A 414 -13.30 -15.32 -10.67
N LEU A 415 -14.63 -15.17 -10.54
CA LEU A 415 -15.25 -13.87 -10.25
C LEU A 415 -14.75 -13.28 -8.93
N ASN A 416 -14.70 -14.08 -7.87
CA ASN A 416 -14.23 -13.61 -6.58
C ASN A 416 -12.75 -13.21 -6.61
N ALA A 417 -11.91 -13.95 -7.34
CA ALA A 417 -10.49 -13.65 -7.45
C ALA A 417 -10.21 -12.39 -8.28
N SER A 418 -10.89 -12.21 -9.42
CA SER A 418 -10.80 -11.00 -10.24
C SER A 418 -11.22 -9.75 -9.46
N ARG A 419 -12.37 -9.81 -8.75
CA ARG A 419 -12.82 -8.70 -7.88
C ARG A 419 -11.82 -8.42 -6.79
N LYS A 420 -11.28 -9.47 -6.18
CA LYS A 420 -10.29 -9.27 -5.13
C LYS A 420 -9.02 -8.59 -5.67
N ALA A 421 -8.58 -8.93 -6.89
CA ALA A 421 -7.43 -8.30 -7.51
C ALA A 421 -7.65 -6.81 -7.79
N PHE A 422 -8.85 -6.40 -8.23
CA PHE A 422 -9.21 -5.00 -8.41
C PHE A 422 -9.30 -4.26 -7.06
N LEU A 423 -9.98 -4.86 -6.08
CA LEU A 423 -10.18 -4.26 -4.75
C LEU A 423 -8.87 -4.00 -3.98
N GLU A 424 -7.80 -4.74 -4.25
CA GLU A 424 -6.49 -4.47 -3.61
C GLU A 424 -5.77 -3.24 -4.19
N LEU A 425 -6.24 -2.71 -5.33
CA LEU A 425 -5.70 -1.48 -5.93
C LEU A 425 -6.38 -0.22 -5.40
N VAL A 426 -7.66 -0.30 -5.04
CA VAL A 426 -8.46 0.86 -4.59
C VAL A 426 -7.85 1.60 -3.39
N PRO A 427 -7.32 0.93 -2.34
CA PRO A 427 -6.70 1.61 -1.20
C PRO A 427 -5.39 2.35 -1.53
N MET A 428 -4.80 2.11 -2.71
CA MET A 428 -3.58 2.80 -3.16
C MET A 428 -3.86 4.19 -3.74
N LEU A 429 -5.14 4.54 -3.93
CA LEU A 429 -5.57 5.88 -4.27
C LEU A 429 -6.23 6.51 -3.04
N SER A 430 -5.74 7.68 -2.67
CA SER A 430 -6.39 8.55 -1.68
C SER A 430 -7.81 8.91 -2.11
N GLU A 431 -8.65 9.35 -1.18
CA GLU A 431 -10.02 9.75 -1.50
C GLU A 431 -10.06 10.81 -2.61
N GLN A 432 -9.20 11.83 -2.52
CA GLN A 432 -9.05 12.85 -3.56
C GLN A 432 -8.62 12.27 -4.91
N GLU A 433 -7.60 11.40 -4.93
CA GLU A 433 -7.15 10.77 -6.18
C GLU A 433 -8.24 9.93 -6.86
N ARG A 434 -9.20 9.36 -6.12
CA ARG A 434 -10.31 8.61 -6.73
C ARG A 434 -11.20 9.49 -7.61
N HIS A 435 -11.21 10.80 -7.36
CA HIS A 435 -12.02 11.80 -8.06
C HIS A 435 -11.24 12.59 -9.11
N GLU A 436 -9.92 12.64 -9.02
CA GLU A 436 -9.10 13.55 -9.84
C GLU A 436 -8.09 12.83 -10.72
N LYS A 437 -7.54 11.70 -10.23
CA LYS A 437 -6.51 10.97 -10.96
C LYS A 437 -7.14 10.15 -12.07
N LEU A 438 -6.74 10.42 -13.29
CA LEU A 438 -7.12 9.63 -14.45
C LEU A 438 -6.44 8.25 -14.37
N VAL A 439 -7.24 7.20 -14.38
CA VAL A 439 -6.77 5.81 -14.27
C VAL A 439 -6.96 5.00 -15.54
N CYS A 440 -7.91 5.37 -16.41
CA CYS A 440 -8.18 4.70 -17.69
C CYS A 440 -8.59 5.76 -18.72
N GLY A 441 -7.68 6.15 -19.61
CA GLY A 441 -7.95 7.24 -20.56
C GLY A 441 -8.35 8.54 -19.85
N GLU A 442 -9.58 9.00 -20.08
CA GLU A 442 -10.17 10.19 -19.46
C GLU A 442 -10.94 9.91 -18.16
N TRP A 443 -10.98 8.67 -17.69
CA TRP A 443 -11.77 8.26 -16.53
C TRP A 443 -10.97 8.26 -15.24
N THR A 444 -11.59 8.81 -14.19
CA THR A 444 -11.13 8.69 -12.81
C THR A 444 -11.43 7.30 -12.25
N LEU A 445 -10.94 6.96 -11.05
CA LEU A 445 -11.31 5.68 -10.43
C LEU A 445 -12.82 5.61 -10.16
N LYS A 446 -13.45 6.73 -9.78
CA LYS A 446 -14.92 6.79 -9.62
C LYS A 446 -15.62 6.40 -10.92
N ASP A 447 -15.21 6.99 -12.03
CA ASP A 447 -15.84 6.74 -13.34
C ASP A 447 -15.64 5.28 -13.76
N LEU A 448 -14.42 4.75 -13.59
CA LEU A 448 -14.09 3.35 -13.91
C LEU A 448 -14.89 2.35 -13.07
N VAL A 449 -15.07 2.60 -11.77
CA VAL A 449 -15.90 1.76 -10.89
C VAL A 449 -17.36 1.80 -11.31
N GLY A 450 -17.86 2.98 -11.70
CA GLY A 450 -19.21 3.13 -12.26
C GLY A 450 -19.40 2.33 -13.55
N HIS A 451 -18.46 2.47 -14.48
CA HIS A 451 -18.43 1.71 -15.74
C HIS A 451 -18.44 0.20 -15.52
N LEU A 452 -17.60 -0.31 -14.60
CA LEU A 452 -17.58 -1.73 -14.26
C LEU A 452 -18.94 -2.19 -13.71
N ALA A 453 -19.60 -1.38 -12.88
CA ALA A 453 -20.92 -1.69 -12.35
C ALA A 453 -21.99 -1.71 -13.45
N ASP A 454 -21.97 -0.76 -14.39
CA ASP A 454 -22.94 -0.67 -15.48
C ASP A 454 -22.86 -1.87 -16.43
N TRP A 455 -21.66 -2.28 -16.82
CA TRP A 455 -21.48 -3.47 -17.66
C TRP A 455 -21.84 -4.76 -16.93
N GLU A 456 -21.46 -4.90 -15.66
CA GLU A 456 -21.82 -6.10 -14.89
C GLU A 456 -23.34 -6.22 -14.68
N MET A 457 -24.08 -5.10 -14.67
CA MET A 457 -25.54 -5.07 -14.60
C MET A 457 -26.20 -5.69 -15.84
N VAL A 458 -25.58 -5.60 -17.02
CA VAL A 458 -26.05 -6.32 -18.22
C VAL A 458 -26.01 -7.84 -17.96
N GLY A 459 -24.95 -8.31 -17.30
CA GLY A 459 -24.81 -9.68 -16.83
C GLY A 459 -25.87 -10.10 -15.83
N VAL A 460 -26.19 -9.24 -14.86
CA VAL A 460 -27.27 -9.45 -13.88
C VAL A 460 -28.59 -9.66 -14.60
N GLY A 461 -28.95 -8.81 -15.57
CA GLY A 461 -30.17 -8.96 -16.36
C GLY A 461 -30.24 -10.29 -17.11
N GLY A 462 -29.13 -10.71 -17.73
CA GLY A 462 -29.04 -12.01 -18.41
C GLY A 462 -29.21 -13.20 -17.45
N LEU A 463 -28.49 -13.22 -16.32
CA LEU A 463 -28.61 -14.29 -15.33
C LEU A 463 -30.00 -14.31 -14.66
N GLN A 464 -30.65 -13.15 -14.53
CA GLN A 464 -32.01 -13.07 -13.97
C GLN A 464 -33.00 -13.87 -14.83
N LYS A 465 -32.97 -13.73 -16.16
CA LYS A 465 -33.81 -14.50 -17.08
C LYS A 465 -33.50 -16.00 -17.01
N LEU A 466 -32.22 -16.36 -17.03
CA LEU A 466 -31.79 -17.76 -16.92
C LEU A 466 -32.22 -18.39 -15.59
N SER A 467 -32.22 -17.63 -14.49
CA SER A 467 -32.60 -18.13 -13.16
C SER A 467 -34.07 -18.57 -13.04
N ILE A 468 -34.91 -18.14 -13.99
CA ILE A 468 -36.33 -18.53 -14.10
C ILE A 468 -36.59 -19.41 -15.33
N GLY A 469 -35.53 -19.96 -15.94
CA GLY A 469 -35.62 -20.85 -17.11
C GLY A 469 -35.91 -20.14 -18.44
N GLN A 470 -35.87 -18.81 -18.48
CA GLN A 470 -36.07 -18.02 -19.69
C GLN A 470 -34.74 -17.66 -20.35
N LEU A 471 -34.70 -17.61 -21.68
CA LEU A 471 -33.54 -17.05 -22.37
C LEU A 471 -33.55 -15.52 -22.25
N PRO A 472 -32.38 -14.88 -22.09
CA PRO A 472 -32.28 -13.43 -22.17
C PRO A 472 -32.78 -12.90 -23.51
N GLU A 473 -33.72 -11.98 -23.44
CA GLU A 473 -34.15 -11.13 -24.56
C GLU A 473 -33.83 -9.70 -24.13
N TYR A 474 -32.97 -9.02 -24.88
CA TYR A 474 -32.52 -7.67 -24.57
C TYR A 474 -33.28 -6.67 -25.45
N ASP A 475 -33.98 -5.73 -24.81
CA ASP A 475 -34.73 -4.68 -25.51
C ASP A 475 -33.78 -3.68 -26.22
N GLU A 476 -32.61 -3.45 -25.65
CA GLU A 476 -31.55 -2.62 -26.23
C GLU A 476 -30.40 -3.50 -26.72
N ILE A 477 -30.13 -3.44 -28.03
CA ILE A 477 -28.93 -4.01 -28.63
C ILE A 477 -27.84 -2.94 -28.57
N ILE A 478 -26.76 -3.24 -27.86
CA ILE A 478 -25.62 -2.34 -27.71
C ILE A 478 -24.71 -2.50 -28.92
N THR A 479 -24.92 -1.66 -29.94
CA THR A 479 -24.10 -1.66 -31.17
C THR A 479 -22.96 -0.65 -31.13
N ASP A 480 -23.01 0.31 -30.21
CA ASP A 480 -22.02 1.37 -30.02
C ASP A 480 -21.62 1.42 -28.54
N PHE A 481 -20.46 0.85 -28.24
CA PHE A 481 -19.96 0.74 -26.86
C PHE A 481 -19.55 2.11 -26.31
N ASP A 482 -19.02 3.00 -27.15
CA ASP A 482 -18.62 4.35 -26.73
C ASP A 482 -19.84 5.20 -26.39
N LEU A 483 -20.93 5.06 -27.16
CA LEU A 483 -22.20 5.70 -26.85
C LEU A 483 -22.82 5.17 -25.55
N PHE A 484 -22.78 3.85 -25.34
CA PHE A 484 -23.22 3.26 -24.08
C PHE A 484 -22.41 3.79 -22.89
N ASN A 485 -21.07 3.73 -23.00
CA ASN A 485 -20.14 4.18 -21.97
C ASN A 485 -20.33 5.67 -21.64
N SER A 486 -20.39 6.54 -22.65
CA SER A 486 -20.56 7.99 -22.46
C SER A 486 -21.91 8.36 -21.86
N ARG A 487 -23.01 7.68 -22.24
CA ARG A 487 -24.33 7.87 -21.62
C ARG A 487 -24.32 7.49 -20.14
N HIS A 488 -23.78 6.33 -19.81
CA HIS A 488 -23.72 5.86 -18.43
C HIS A 488 -22.78 6.72 -17.56
N ALA A 489 -21.62 7.12 -18.08
CA ALA A 489 -20.73 8.08 -17.44
C ALA A 489 -21.44 9.43 -17.16
N ALA A 490 -22.22 9.95 -18.12
CA ALA A 490 -23.00 11.17 -17.93
C ALA A 490 -24.06 11.05 -16.81
N ILE A 491 -24.74 9.91 -16.71
CA ILE A 491 -25.72 9.62 -15.63
C ILE A 491 -25.03 9.61 -14.25
N ARG A 492 -23.78 9.12 -14.18
CA ARG A 492 -23.02 8.98 -12.93
C ARG A 492 -22.22 10.21 -12.54
N LYS A 493 -22.07 11.19 -13.43
CA LYS A 493 -21.17 12.35 -13.27
C LYS A 493 -21.26 12.99 -11.89
N ASP A 494 -22.49 13.32 -11.46
CA ASP A 494 -22.75 14.04 -10.21
C ASP A 494 -22.99 13.10 -9.01
N GLN A 495 -22.88 11.78 -9.19
CA GLN A 495 -23.03 10.83 -8.09
C GLN A 495 -21.80 10.84 -7.18
N PRO A 496 -21.99 10.79 -5.85
CA PRO A 496 -20.88 10.68 -4.91
C PRO A 496 -20.25 9.29 -4.98
N TRP A 497 -18.97 9.19 -4.60
CA TRP A 497 -18.24 7.92 -4.54
C TRP A 497 -19.01 6.84 -3.77
N SER A 498 -19.63 7.18 -2.63
CA SER A 498 -20.41 6.25 -1.82
C SER A 498 -21.55 5.56 -2.58
N LYS A 499 -22.24 6.29 -3.47
CA LYS A 499 -23.31 5.72 -4.31
C LYS A 499 -22.74 4.81 -5.38
N VAL A 500 -21.71 5.28 -6.11
CA VAL A 500 -21.06 4.52 -7.17
C VAL A 500 -20.44 3.23 -6.63
N TRP A 501 -19.79 3.31 -5.46
CA TRP A 501 -19.23 2.16 -4.76
C TRP A 501 -20.31 1.16 -4.32
N SER A 502 -21.41 1.65 -3.75
CA SER A 502 -22.53 0.80 -3.35
C SER A 502 -23.16 0.06 -4.54
N ASP A 503 -23.26 0.70 -5.71
CA ASP A 503 -23.71 0.06 -6.95
C ASP A 503 -22.73 -1.04 -7.39
N PHE A 504 -21.44 -0.77 -7.37
CA PHE A 504 -20.39 -1.73 -7.73
C PHE A 504 -20.39 -2.97 -6.82
N GLU A 505 -20.56 -2.80 -5.51
CA GLU A 505 -20.66 -3.92 -4.56
C GLU A 505 -21.97 -4.70 -4.72
N SER A 506 -23.10 -3.97 -4.81
CA SER A 506 -24.42 -4.60 -4.91
C SER A 506 -24.64 -5.35 -6.22
N THR A 507 -24.10 -4.85 -7.33
CA THR A 507 -24.20 -5.50 -8.65
C THR A 507 -23.51 -6.87 -8.64
N ARG A 508 -22.30 -6.96 -8.09
CA ARG A 508 -21.60 -8.25 -7.95
C ARG A 508 -22.33 -9.22 -7.05
N LYS A 509 -22.85 -8.72 -5.93
CA LYS A 509 -23.64 -9.55 -5.01
C LYS A 509 -24.84 -10.14 -5.74
N GLN A 510 -25.59 -9.32 -6.48
CA GLN A 510 -26.73 -9.77 -7.27
C GLN A 510 -26.32 -10.79 -8.34
N LEU A 511 -25.23 -10.55 -9.07
CA LEU A 511 -24.71 -11.47 -10.08
C LEU A 511 -24.41 -12.85 -9.46
N LEU A 512 -23.72 -12.88 -8.32
CA LEU A 512 -23.38 -14.13 -7.62
C LEU A 512 -24.62 -14.85 -7.06
N ASP A 513 -25.56 -14.10 -6.47
CA ASP A 513 -26.81 -14.64 -5.94
C ASP A 513 -27.68 -15.26 -7.05
N LEU A 514 -27.68 -14.66 -8.25
CA LEU A 514 -28.34 -15.20 -9.43
C LEU A 514 -27.60 -16.42 -9.98
N LEU A 515 -26.28 -16.36 -10.14
CA LEU A 515 -25.46 -17.48 -10.61
C LEU A 515 -25.66 -18.74 -9.74
N ALA A 516 -25.81 -18.57 -8.42
CA ALA A 516 -26.11 -19.67 -7.52
C ALA A 516 -27.45 -20.37 -7.86
N ARG A 517 -28.45 -19.63 -8.34
CA ARG A 517 -29.79 -20.12 -8.69
C ARG A 517 -29.89 -20.72 -10.10
N VAL A 518 -29.09 -20.24 -11.06
CA VAL A 518 -29.10 -20.78 -12.42
C VAL A 518 -28.58 -22.23 -12.44
N THR A 519 -29.28 -23.13 -13.14
CA THR A 519 -28.86 -24.52 -13.30
C THR A 519 -27.68 -24.65 -14.26
N ASP A 520 -26.91 -25.74 -14.17
CA ASP A 520 -25.78 -25.95 -15.09
C ASP A 520 -26.24 -26.14 -16.54
N ASP A 521 -27.45 -26.69 -16.75
CA ASP A 521 -28.04 -26.82 -18.08
C ASP A 521 -28.47 -25.46 -18.63
N ASP A 522 -29.08 -24.61 -17.80
CA ASP A 522 -29.45 -23.26 -18.22
C ASP A 522 -28.23 -22.39 -18.57
N LEU A 523 -27.10 -22.56 -17.86
CA LEU A 523 -25.84 -21.87 -18.18
C LEU A 523 -25.25 -22.25 -19.54
N LYS A 524 -25.64 -23.40 -20.10
CA LYS A 524 -25.16 -23.92 -21.40
C LYS A 524 -26.09 -23.54 -22.56
N ARG A 525 -27.32 -23.09 -22.29
CA ARG A 525 -28.27 -22.74 -23.34
C ARG A 525 -27.78 -21.53 -24.13
N PRO A 526 -27.72 -21.61 -25.48
CA PRO A 526 -27.29 -20.49 -26.31
C PRO A 526 -28.39 -19.43 -26.43
N PHE A 527 -27.99 -18.16 -26.44
CA PHE A 527 -28.83 -17.00 -26.73
C PHE A 527 -27.98 -15.87 -27.35
N THR A 528 -28.65 -14.89 -27.96
CA THR A 528 -28.00 -13.72 -28.55
C THR A 528 -27.65 -12.70 -27.46
N ALA A 529 -26.37 -12.37 -27.31
CA ALA A 529 -25.94 -11.33 -26.37
C ALA A 529 -26.48 -9.95 -26.78
N SER A 530 -26.59 -9.02 -25.83
CA SER A 530 -26.98 -7.63 -26.14
C SER A 530 -26.03 -6.93 -27.11
N TRP A 531 -24.79 -7.43 -27.25
CA TRP A 531 -23.79 -6.93 -28.20
C TRP A 531 -23.66 -7.78 -29.49
N GLY A 532 -24.57 -8.73 -29.75
CA GLY A 532 -24.73 -9.38 -31.05
C GLY A 532 -24.38 -10.88 -31.14
N PRO A 533 -23.17 -11.34 -30.76
CA PRO A 533 -22.79 -12.74 -30.86
C PRO A 533 -23.73 -13.69 -30.09
N THR A 534 -23.89 -14.91 -30.61
CA THR A 534 -24.52 -16.01 -29.85
C THR A 534 -23.55 -16.53 -28.79
N ILE A 535 -23.97 -16.49 -27.54
CA ILE A 535 -23.20 -16.95 -26.37
C ILE A 535 -24.08 -17.82 -25.48
N HIS A 536 -23.54 -18.31 -24.37
CA HIS A 536 -24.29 -19.00 -23.32
C HIS A 536 -24.01 -18.36 -21.95
N GLY A 537 -24.84 -18.65 -20.95
CA GLY A 537 -24.79 -17.99 -19.63
C GLY A 537 -23.45 -18.12 -18.90
N TYR A 538 -22.76 -19.26 -19.08
CA TYR A 538 -21.40 -19.42 -18.54
C TYR A 538 -20.42 -18.41 -19.17
N TYR A 539 -20.40 -18.25 -20.50
CA TYR A 539 -19.49 -17.29 -21.15
C TYR A 539 -19.86 -15.85 -20.83
N LEU A 540 -21.15 -15.51 -20.82
CA LEU A 540 -21.66 -14.22 -20.34
C LEU A 540 -21.04 -13.86 -18.98
N THR A 541 -20.96 -14.83 -18.08
CA THR A 541 -20.41 -14.60 -16.73
C THR A 541 -18.88 -14.47 -16.72
N VAL A 542 -18.17 -15.20 -17.58
CA VAL A 542 -16.70 -15.09 -17.70
C VAL A 542 -16.27 -13.69 -18.13
N VAL A 543 -17.06 -13.02 -18.99
CA VAL A 543 -16.77 -11.66 -19.48
C VAL A 543 -16.48 -10.71 -18.32
N TRP A 544 -17.23 -10.78 -17.22
CA TRP A 544 -17.09 -9.84 -16.10
C TRP A 544 -15.80 -10.02 -15.31
N ALA A 545 -15.31 -11.26 -15.18
CA ALA A 545 -14.00 -11.51 -14.59
C ALA A 545 -12.86 -10.99 -15.48
N VAL A 546 -12.98 -11.15 -16.80
CA VAL A 546 -11.96 -10.70 -17.77
C VAL A 546 -11.93 -9.18 -17.85
N HIS A 547 -13.09 -8.54 -17.99
CA HIS A 547 -13.25 -7.09 -18.07
C HIS A 547 -12.70 -6.37 -16.82
N GLU A 548 -12.95 -6.92 -15.63
CA GLU A 548 -12.40 -6.37 -14.40
C GLU A 548 -10.87 -6.55 -14.30
N MET A 549 -10.33 -7.66 -14.83
CA MET A 549 -8.89 -7.88 -14.90
C MET A 549 -8.21 -6.96 -15.92
N GLU A 550 -8.85 -6.69 -17.05
CA GLU A 550 -8.44 -5.69 -18.04
C GLU A 550 -8.33 -4.33 -17.38
N HIS A 551 -9.39 -3.83 -16.73
CA HIS A 551 -9.35 -2.53 -16.07
C HIS A 551 -8.47 -2.48 -14.82
N SER A 552 -8.14 -3.63 -14.22
CA SER A 552 -7.08 -3.70 -13.21
C SER A 552 -5.70 -3.38 -13.80
N VAL A 553 -5.46 -3.60 -15.10
CA VAL A 553 -4.23 -3.18 -15.78
C VAL A 553 -4.14 -1.67 -15.85
N ASP A 554 -5.23 -0.99 -16.23
CA ASP A 554 -5.29 0.48 -16.31
C ASP A 554 -4.93 1.13 -14.98
N VAL A 555 -5.56 0.68 -13.89
CA VAL A 555 -5.27 1.20 -12.54
C VAL A 555 -3.80 0.97 -12.15
N ARG A 556 -3.21 -0.19 -12.46
CA ARG A 556 -1.78 -0.45 -12.17
C ARG A 556 -0.85 0.43 -13.00
N GLN A 557 -1.21 0.76 -14.24
CA GLN A 557 -0.45 1.70 -15.07
C GLN A 557 -0.48 3.10 -14.47
N ALA A 558 -1.66 3.60 -14.07
CA ALA A 558 -1.81 4.92 -13.46
C ALA A 558 -1.11 5.03 -12.09
N LEU A 559 -1.02 3.93 -11.34
CA LEU A 559 -0.24 3.83 -10.11
C LEU A 559 1.27 3.67 -10.35
N GLN A 560 1.71 3.44 -11.60
CA GLN A 560 3.11 3.23 -11.97
C GLN A 560 3.80 2.12 -11.15
N LEU A 561 3.07 1.04 -10.85
CA LEU A 561 3.59 -0.03 -10.01
C LEU A 561 4.83 -0.71 -10.65
N PRO A 562 5.97 -0.77 -9.95
CA PRO A 562 7.21 -1.28 -10.52
C PRO A 562 7.22 -2.82 -10.65
N ASN A 563 8.07 -3.33 -11.53
CA ASN A 563 8.42 -4.77 -11.60
C ASN A 563 7.22 -5.73 -11.84
N LEU A 564 6.22 -5.29 -12.60
CA LEU A 564 5.10 -6.13 -13.03
C LEU A 564 5.38 -6.84 -14.39
N PRO A 565 4.95 -8.11 -14.56
CA PRO A 565 5.02 -8.81 -15.84
C PRO A 565 4.11 -8.11 -16.85
N LYS A 566 4.41 -8.23 -18.16
CA LYS A 566 3.70 -7.52 -19.24
C LYS A 566 2.17 -7.62 -19.09
N ARG A 567 1.64 -8.82 -18.87
CA ARG A 567 0.20 -9.11 -18.70
C ARG A 567 -0.51 -8.33 -17.58
N LEU A 568 0.22 -7.85 -16.57
CA LEU A 568 -0.36 -7.08 -15.46
C LEU A 568 -0.22 -5.57 -15.64
N ARG A 569 0.53 -5.12 -16.66
CA ARG A 569 0.84 -3.70 -16.90
C ARG A 569 0.56 -3.21 -18.31
N LYS A 570 0.14 -4.07 -19.23
CA LYS A 570 -0.23 -3.72 -20.61
C LYS A 570 -1.34 -4.64 -21.07
N HIS A 571 -2.31 -4.05 -21.76
CA HIS A 571 -3.24 -4.78 -22.62
C HIS A 571 -2.45 -5.49 -23.72
N ASP A 572 -2.90 -6.68 -24.10
CA ASP A 572 -2.21 -7.50 -25.11
C ASP A 572 -2.57 -7.13 -26.54
#